data_AF-A0A177ZSD5-F1
#
_entry.id   AF-A0A177ZSD5-F1
#
_cell.length_a   1.000
_cell.length_b   1.000
_cell.length_c   1.000
_cell.angle_alpha   90.00
_cell.angle_beta   90.00
_cell.angle_gamma   90.00
#
_symmetry.space_group_name_H-M   'P 1'
#
loop_
_entity.id
_entity.type
_entity.pdbx_description
1 polymer ?
#
loop_
_entity_poly.entity_id
_entity_poly.type
_entity_poly.pdbx_seq_one_letter_code
_entity_poly.pdbx_strand_id
1 'polypeptide(L)'
;MAWISLILAGLCEMFGVTMINKLHKDRSWQSLALLIIGFGASFIFLAYAMETLPMGTVYAIWTGIGASGGAILGMILYNESKDWKRLVFIAMVLGAAIGLKLVS
;
A
#
# COMPACT_ATOMS: atom_id res chain seq x y z
N MET A 1 1.39 15.61 11.61
CA MET A 1 2.17 14.36 11.74
C MET A 1 1.43 13.14 11.21
N ALA A 2 0.15 12.94 11.53
CA ALA A 2 -0.65 11.80 11.07
C ALA A 2 -0.63 11.54 9.54
N TRP A 3 -0.64 12.59 8.72
CA TRP A 3 -0.50 12.46 7.26
C TRP A 3 0.83 11.82 6.82
N ILE A 4 1.94 12.14 7.51
CA ILE A 4 3.25 11.54 7.24
C ILE A 4 3.24 10.08 7.68
N SER A 5 2.67 9.79 8.86
CA SER A 5 2.47 8.42 9.33
C SER A 5 1.62 7.59 8.36
N LEU A 6 0.59 8.18 7.76
CA LEU A 6 -0.25 7.54 6.76
C LEU A 6 0.51 7.20 5.48
N ILE A 7 1.35 8.10 5.00
CA ILE A 7 2.24 7.84 3.84
C ILE A 7 3.25 6.74 4.21
N LEU A 8 3.84 6.80 5.40
CA LEU A 8 4.74 5.75 5.89
C LEU A 8 4.05 4.38 5.99
N ALA A 9 2.80 4.36 6.46
CA ALA A 9 1.97 3.17 6.54
C ALA A 9 1.78 2.55 5.15
N GLY A 10 1.41 3.38 4.16
CA GLY A 10 1.26 2.93 2.77
C GLY A 10 2.58 2.42 2.15
N LEU A 11 3.71 3.07 2.44
CA LEU A 11 5.03 2.58 1.99
C LEU A 11 5.41 1.23 2.63
N CYS A 12 5.14 1.05 3.92
CA CYS A 12 5.32 -0.24 4.59
C CYS A 12 4.42 -1.32 3.99
N GLU A 13 3.18 -0.97 3.62
CA GLU A 13 2.26 -1.89 2.94
C GLU A 13 2.81 -2.30 1.56
N MET A 14 3.30 -1.35 0.76
CA MET A 14 3.95 -1.65 -0.52
C MET A 14 5.12 -2.63 -0.38
N PHE A 15 5.94 -2.45 0.67
CA PHE A 15 7.01 -3.38 1.01
C PHE A 15 6.46 -4.76 1.40
N GLY A 16 5.40 -4.81 2.21
CA GLY A 16 4.70 -6.05 2.59
C GLY A 16 4.17 -6.82 1.38
N VAL A 17 3.51 -6.13 0.44
CA VAL A 17 2.98 -6.71 -0.81
C VAL A 17 4.10 -7.27 -1.68
N THR A 18 5.23 -6.57 -1.77
CA THR A 18 6.41 -7.08 -2.48
C THR A 18 6.95 -8.36 -1.82
N MET A 19 6.99 -8.40 -0.48
CA MET A 19 7.43 -9.59 0.25
C MET A 19 6.48 -10.77 0.10
N ILE A 20 5.17 -10.56 -0.11
CA ILE A 20 4.21 -11.63 -0.43
C ILE A 20 4.63 -12.34 -1.72
N ASN A 21 4.87 -11.59 -2.79
CA ASN A 21 5.28 -12.19 -4.07
C ASN A 21 6.65 -12.87 -3.96
N LYS A 22 7.57 -12.32 -3.16
CA LYS A 22 8.87 -12.95 -2.90
C LYS A 22 8.75 -14.23 -2.08
N LEU A 23 7.89 -14.24 -1.06
CA LEU A 23 7.59 -15.43 -0.26
C LEU A 23 6.96 -16.53 -1.12
N HIS A 24 6.09 -16.17 -2.07
CA HIS A 24 5.49 -17.14 -2.98
C HIS A 24 6.54 -17.83 -3.87
N LYS A 25 7.61 -17.11 -4.24
CA LYS A 25 8.66 -17.60 -5.14
C LYS A 25 9.77 -18.37 -4.42
N ASP A 26 10.28 -17.82 -3.32
CA ASP A 26 11.45 -18.37 -2.61
C ASP A 26 11.09 -19.19 -1.35
N ARG A 27 9.84 -19.11 -0.84
CA ARG A 27 9.37 -19.73 0.43
C ARG A 27 10.37 -19.59 1.58
N SER A 28 11.10 -18.49 1.63
CA SER A 28 12.12 -18.27 2.65
C SER A 28 11.51 -17.79 3.97
N TRP A 29 12.02 -18.29 5.09
CA TRP A 29 11.63 -17.84 6.44
C TRP A 29 11.91 -16.33 6.64
N GLN A 30 12.94 -15.81 5.96
CA GLN A 30 13.30 -14.40 5.99
C GLN A 30 12.22 -13.52 5.31
N SER A 31 11.64 -13.97 4.19
CA SER A 31 10.54 -13.26 3.52
C SER A 31 9.28 -13.22 4.38
N LEU A 32 9.01 -14.29 5.15
CA LEU A 32 7.88 -14.33 6.07
C LEU A 32 8.07 -13.34 7.24
N ALA A 33 9.27 -13.29 7.82
CA ALA A 33 9.59 -12.34 8.88
C ALA A 33 9.48 -10.88 8.40
N LEU A 34 10.01 -10.56 7.22
CA LEU A 34 9.93 -9.22 6.64
C LEU A 34 8.48 -8.82 6.29
N LEU A 35 7.67 -9.77 5.84
CA LEU A 35 6.24 -9.55 5.60
C LEU A 35 5.51 -9.19 6.89
N ILE A 36 5.70 -9.96 7.95
CA ILE A 36 5.05 -9.72 9.25
C ILE A 36 5.47 -8.37 9.82
N ILE A 37 6.77 -8.04 9.73
CA ILE A 37 7.28 -6.74 10.21
C ILE A 37 6.73 -5.59 9.36
N GLY A 38 6.70 -5.74 8.04
CA GLY A 38 6.19 -4.71 7.13
C GLY A 38 4.71 -4.41 7.35
N PHE A 39 3.87 -5.45 7.39
CA PHE A 39 2.44 -5.29 7.70
C PHE A 39 2.21 -4.81 9.13
N GLY A 40 2.93 -5.35 10.10
CA GLY A 40 2.84 -4.94 11.50
C GLY A 40 3.16 -3.45 11.69
N ALA A 41 4.26 -2.98 11.10
CA ALA A 41 4.63 -1.56 11.12
C ALA A 41 3.58 -0.70 10.40
N SER A 42 3.07 -1.16 9.25
CA SER A 42 2.02 -0.47 8.50
C SER A 42 0.77 -0.25 9.35
N PHE A 43 0.29 -1.29 10.03
CA PHE A 43 -0.89 -1.20 10.90
C PHE A 43 -0.68 -0.29 12.11
N ILE A 44 0.52 -0.26 12.70
CA ILE A 44 0.83 0.66 13.82
C ILE A 44 0.75 2.11 13.35
N PHE A 45 1.34 2.44 12.20
CA PHE A 45 1.27 3.79 11.65
C PHE A 45 -0.14 4.17 11.19
N LEU A 46 -0.91 3.21 10.68
CA LEU A 46 -2.31 3.39 10.31
C LEU A 46 -3.16 3.72 11.54
N ALA A 47 -3.02 2.93 12.61
CA ALA A 47 -3.73 3.16 13.87
C ALA A 47 -3.43 4.55 14.44
N TYR A 48 -2.17 4.97 14.40
CA TYR A 48 -1.77 6.31 14.83
C TYR A 48 -2.37 7.42 13.95
N ALA A 49 -2.47 7.21 12.63
CA ALA A 49 -3.10 8.19 11.74
C ALA A 49 -4.61 8.32 12.04
N MET A 50 -5.27 7.22 12.40
CA MET A 50 -6.70 7.17 12.74
C MET A 50 -7.05 7.87 14.06
N GLU A 51 -6.10 8.15 14.95
CA GLU A 51 -6.36 8.95 16.17
C GLU A 51 -6.76 10.40 15.85
N THR A 52 -6.37 10.90 14.68
CA THR A 52 -6.58 12.31 14.31
C THR A 52 -7.38 12.50 13.02
N LEU A 53 -7.38 11.51 12.13
CA LEU A 53 -8.03 11.58 10.84
C LEU A 53 -9.24 10.64 10.79
N PRO A 54 -10.31 11.00 10.06
CA PRO A 54 -11.46 10.12 9.88
C PRO A 54 -11.05 8.78 9.28
N MET A 55 -11.58 7.69 9.84
CA MET A 55 -11.29 6.31 9.39
C MET A 55 -11.47 6.13 7.88
N GLY A 56 -12.53 6.69 7.30
CA GLY A 56 -12.79 6.58 5.86
C GLY A 56 -11.67 7.18 5.00
N THR A 57 -11.20 8.37 5.36
CA THR A 57 -10.10 9.07 4.67
C THR A 57 -8.79 8.31 4.81
N VAL A 58 -8.47 7.88 6.04
CA VAL A 58 -7.26 7.12 6.34
C VAL A 58 -7.23 5.82 5.53
N TYR A 59 -8.30 5.05 5.57
CA TYR A 59 -8.34 3.74 4.91
C TYR A 59 -8.32 3.86 3.39
N ALA A 60 -9.04 4.83 2.80
CA ALA A 60 -9.04 5.04 1.36
C ALA A 60 -7.65 5.42 0.82
N ILE A 61 -6.92 6.25 1.55
CA ILE A 61 -5.58 6.71 1.13
C ILE A 61 -4.55 5.61 1.35
N TRP A 62 -4.61 4.93 2.50
CA TRP A 62 -3.74 3.79 2.78
C TRP A 62 -3.88 2.70 1.71
N THR A 63 -5.10 2.23 1.46
CA THR A 63 -5.37 1.23 0.42
C THR A 63 -5.02 1.73 -0.98
N GLY A 64 -5.26 3.01 -1.29
CA GLY A 64 -4.89 3.61 -2.56
C GLY A 64 -3.38 3.59 -2.82
N ILE A 65 -2.57 3.93 -1.81
CA ILE A 65 -1.10 3.89 -1.89
C ILE A 65 -0.63 2.44 -1.99
N GLY A 66 -1.12 1.55 -1.12
CA GLY A 66 -0.76 0.14 -1.12
C GLY A 66 -1.08 -0.57 -2.44
N ALA A 67 -2.29 -0.37 -2.98
CA ALA A 67 -2.73 -1.00 -4.22
C ALA A 67 -1.97 -0.48 -5.45
N SER A 68 -1.81 0.84 -5.57
CA SER A 68 -1.09 1.43 -6.70
C SER A 68 0.40 1.11 -6.66
N GLY A 69 1.02 1.26 -5.49
CA GLY A 69 2.42 0.97 -5.28
C GLY A 69 2.74 -0.52 -5.43
N GLY A 70 1.88 -1.40 -4.89
CA GLY A 70 1.98 -2.83 -5.08
C GLY A 70 1.86 -3.25 -6.55
N ALA A 71 0.95 -2.64 -7.30
CA ALA A 71 0.82 -2.90 -8.74
C ALA A 71 2.03 -2.41 -9.54
N ILE A 72 2.57 -1.21 -9.23
CA ILE A 72 3.77 -0.67 -9.88
C ILE A 72 4.99 -1.55 -9.56
N LEU A 73 5.19 -1.92 -8.29
CA LEU A 73 6.26 -2.84 -7.89
C LEU A 73 6.09 -4.23 -8.51
N GLY A 74 4.86 -4.72 -8.65
CA GLY A 74 4.49 -5.91 -9.42
C GLY A 74 5.02 -5.87 -10.85
N MET A 75 4.74 -4.78 -11.56
CA MET A 75 5.19 -4.57 -12.94
C MET A 75 6.70 -4.44 -13.08
N ILE A 76 7.39 -3.85 -12.10
CA ILE A 76 8.85 -3.62 -12.14
C ILE A 76 9.62 -4.87 -11.71
N LEU A 77 9.28 -5.47 -10.58
CA LEU A 77 10.05 -6.55 -9.95
C LEU A 77 9.67 -7.94 -10.46
N TYR A 78 8.40 -8.14 -10.82
CA TYR A 78 7.86 -9.44 -11.24
C TYR A 78 7.53 -9.49 -12.72
N ASN A 79 7.82 -8.42 -13.47
CA ASN A 79 7.58 -8.28 -14.90
C ASN A 79 6.13 -8.60 -15.30
N GLU A 80 5.18 -8.24 -14.43
CA GLU A 80 3.75 -8.39 -14.70
C GLU A 80 3.31 -7.54 -15.90
N SER A 81 2.24 -7.98 -16.57
CA SER A 81 1.72 -7.33 -17.77
C SER A 81 1.34 -5.85 -17.50
N LYS A 82 2.00 -4.94 -18.23
CA LYS A 82 1.80 -3.48 -18.18
C LYS A 82 0.64 -3.04 -19.08
N ASP A 83 -0.48 -3.74 -18.99
CA ASP A 83 -1.65 -3.44 -19.80
C ASP A 83 -2.11 -1.99 -19.50
N TRP A 84 -2.28 -1.20 -20.55
CA TRP A 84 -2.76 0.18 -20.47
C TRP A 84 -4.07 0.28 -19.67
N LYS A 85 -4.98 -0.69 -19.82
CA LYS A 85 -6.26 -0.70 -19.09
C LYS A 85 -6.03 -0.82 -17.58
N ARG A 86 -5.07 -1.64 -17.16
CA ARG A 86 -4.72 -1.82 -15.74
C ARG A 86 -4.19 -0.51 -15.15
N LEU A 87 -3.34 0.21 -15.89
CA LEU A 87 -2.83 1.52 -15.47
C LEU A 87 -3.95 2.56 -15.30
N VAL A 88 -4.92 2.59 -16.22
CA VAL A 88 -6.08 3.50 -16.13
C VAL A 88 -6.89 3.23 -14.86
N PHE A 89 -7.19 1.97 -14.53
CA PHE A 89 -7.94 1.64 -13.32
C PHE A 89 -7.13 1.93 -12.05
N ILE A 90 -5.82 1.72 -12.04
CA ILE A 90 -4.97 2.10 -10.91
C ILE A 90 -4.99 3.62 -10.71
N ALA A 91 -4.91 4.41 -11.79
CA ALA A 91 -5.02 5.86 -11.73
C ALA A 91 -6.40 6.32 -11.21
N MET A 92 -7.48 5.60 -11.56
CA MET A 92 -8.82 5.87 -11.05
C MET A 92 -8.92 5.60 -9.54
N VAL A 93 -8.33 4.51 -9.04
CA VAL A 93 -8.28 4.21 -7.59
C VAL A 93 -7.52 5.30 -6.84
N LEU A 94 -6.35 5.70 -7.35
CA LEU A 94 -5.58 6.81 -6.78
C LEU A 94 -6.36 8.13 -6.81
N GLY A 95 -7.00 8.44 -7.94
CA GLY A 95 -7.83 9.63 -8.10
C GLY A 95 -9.00 9.67 -7.11
N ALA A 96 -9.68 8.54 -6.90
CA ALA A 96 -10.76 8.42 -5.92
C ALA A 96 -10.25 8.60 -4.48
N ALA A 97 -9.10 8.01 -4.13
CA ALA A 97 -8.48 8.18 -2.81
C ALA A 97 -8.10 9.64 -2.54
N ILE A 98 -7.52 10.32 -3.53
CA ILE A 98 -7.21 11.76 -3.45
C ILE A 98 -8.49 12.59 -3.39
N GLY A 99 -9.51 12.25 -4.17
CA GLY A 99 -10.82 12.90 -4.12
C GLY A 99 -11.45 12.83 -2.74
N LEU A 100 -11.38 11.68 -2.07
CA LEU A 100 -11.88 11.52 -0.71
C LEU A 100 -11.12 12.39 0.30
N LYS A 101 -9.80 12.52 0.14
CA LYS A 101 -8.97 13.48 0.92
C LYS A 101 -9.39 14.93 0.72
N LEU A 102 -9.86 15.30 -0.46
CA LEU A 102 -10.22 16.70 -0.76
C LEU A 102 -11.61 17.05 -0.22
N VAL A 103 -12.47 16.06 0.01
CA VAL A 103 -13.85 16.25 0.45
C VAL A 103 -14.02 16.05 1.97
N SER A 104 -13.14 15.28 2.62
CA SER A 104 -13.12 15.03 4.08
C SER A 104 -11.95 15.71 4.77
#